data_AF-A0A2D9LEG0-F1
#
_entry.id   AF-A0A2D9LEG0-F1
#
_cell.length_a   1.000
_cell.length_b   1.000
_cell.length_c   1.000
_cell.angle_alpha   90.00
_cell.angle_beta   90.00
_cell.angle_gamma   90.00
#
_symmetry.space_group_name_H-M   'P 1'
#
loop_
_entity.id
_entity.type
_entity.pdbx_description
1 polymer ?
#
loop_
_entity_poly.entity_id
_entity_poly.type
_entity_poly.pdbx_seq_one_letter_code
_entity_poly.pdbx_strand_id
1 'polypeptide(L)'
;MYMGGLTRSLKVAKMAADEGIPCTPHAANLSLVTVCTMHFLKAIPNAGKYLEFSIEGDDYYPWQQNLFLDDPFSVKEGDVTITDTPGWGVIINPEWLESAEYKISEIK
;
A
#
# COMPACT_ATOMS: atom_id res chain seq x y z
N MET A 1 6.57 1.12 2.29
CA MET A 1 6.84 0.27 3.47
C MET A 1 8.32 0.33 3.84
N TYR A 2 8.67 1.03 4.92
CA TYR A 2 10.08 1.24 5.31
C TYR A 2 10.83 -0.02 5.77
N MET A 3 10.10 -1.09 6.11
CA MET A 3 10.68 -2.36 6.55
C MET A 3 11.43 -3.16 5.45
N GLY A 4 11.48 -2.64 4.21
CA GLY A 4 12.17 -3.26 3.08
C GLY A 4 11.33 -4.31 2.34
N GLY A 5 10.02 -4.09 2.24
CA GLY A 5 9.09 -4.93 1.45
C GLY A 5 8.34 -6.00 2.25
N LEU A 6 7.38 -6.65 1.58
CA LEU A 6 6.43 -7.59 2.20
C LEU A 6 7.14 -8.74 2.94
N THR A 7 8.15 -9.36 2.32
CA THR A 7 8.84 -10.53 2.91
C THR A 7 9.46 -10.21 4.27
N ARG A 8 10.04 -9.01 4.43
CA ARG A 8 10.62 -8.58 5.70
C ARG A 8 9.53 -8.17 6.69
N SER A 9 8.48 -7.49 6.23
CA SER A 9 7.31 -7.18 7.05
C SER A 9 6.62 -8.43 7.60
N LEU A 10 6.49 -9.50 6.80
CA LEU A 10 5.90 -10.78 7.22
C LEU A 10 6.71 -11.45 8.34
N LYS A 11 8.04 -11.31 8.33
CA LYS A 11 8.87 -11.80 9.44
C LYS A 11 8.56 -11.06 10.75
N VAL A 12 8.39 -9.75 10.69
CA VAL A 12 8.02 -8.94 11.87
C VAL A 12 6.61 -9.26 12.35
N ALA A 13 5.63 -9.36 11.44
CA ALA A 13 4.27 -9.75 11.81
C ALA A 13 4.24 -11.15 12.43
N LYS A 14 5.05 -12.10 11.93
CA LYS A 14 5.21 -13.42 12.56
C LYS A 14 5.79 -13.32 13.97
N MET A 15 6.86 -12.55 14.19
CA MET A 15 7.42 -12.34 15.54
C MET A 15 6.37 -11.79 16.51
N ALA A 16 5.55 -10.84 16.05
CA ALA A 16 4.46 -10.30 16.85
C ALA A 16 3.35 -11.34 17.10
N ALA A 17 3.00 -12.14 16.09
CA ALA A 17 1.97 -13.18 16.19
C ALA A 17 2.36 -14.26 17.20
N ASP A 18 3.63 -14.65 17.25
CA ASP A 18 4.15 -15.65 18.19
C ASP A 18 3.99 -15.17 19.65
N GLU A 19 3.92 -13.86 19.89
CA GLU A 19 3.68 -13.23 21.21
C GLU A 19 2.21 -12.76 21.41
N GLY A 20 1.30 -13.09 20.48
CA GLY A 20 -0.10 -12.66 20.55
C GLY A 20 -0.32 -11.15 20.35
N ILE A 21 0.64 -10.45 19.75
CA ILE A 21 0.58 -9.01 19.49
C ILE A 21 -0.04 -8.74 18.11
N PRO A 22 -1.10 -7.91 18.01
CA PRO A 22 -1.68 -7.52 16.73
C PRO A 22 -0.75 -6.59 15.94
N CYS A 23 -0.80 -6.67 14.61
CA CYS A 23 -0.01 -5.86 13.71
C CYS A 23 -0.88 -4.87 12.94
N THR A 24 -0.75 -3.57 13.26
CA THR A 24 -1.34 -2.46 12.52
C THR A 24 -0.21 -1.68 11.83
N PRO A 25 0.05 -1.89 10.52
CA PRO A 25 1.13 -1.21 9.82
C PRO A 25 0.85 0.29 9.61
N HIS A 26 1.93 1.05 9.43
CA HIS A 26 1.89 2.46 9.05
C HIS A 26 1.71 2.62 7.53
N ALA A 27 0.80 3.50 7.11
CA ALA A 27 0.48 3.84 5.73
C ALA A 27 -0.10 5.27 5.62
N ALA A 28 0.76 6.29 5.76
CA ALA A 28 0.31 7.69 5.90
C ALA A 28 0.15 8.50 4.60
N ASN A 29 0.04 7.87 3.44
CA ASN A 29 -0.27 8.55 2.18
C ASN A 29 -0.90 7.59 1.15
N LEU A 30 -1.53 8.13 0.12
CA LEU A 30 -2.24 7.37 -0.91
C LEU A 30 -1.32 6.96 -2.07
N SER A 31 -0.13 6.47 -1.73
CA SER A 31 0.77 5.79 -2.67
C SER A 31 0.61 4.26 -2.60
N LEU A 32 1.49 3.51 -3.27
CA LEU A 32 1.54 2.05 -3.16
C LEU A 32 1.68 1.53 -1.72
N VAL A 33 2.13 2.35 -0.75
CA VAL A 33 2.21 1.92 0.65
C VAL A 33 0.85 1.48 1.21
N THR A 34 -0.22 2.20 0.87
CA THR A 34 -1.58 1.90 1.35
C THR A 34 -2.12 0.65 0.66
N VAL A 35 -1.95 0.54 -0.67
CA VAL A 35 -2.29 -0.69 -1.43
C VAL A 35 -1.58 -1.92 -0.85
N CYS A 36 -0.26 -1.83 -0.64
CA CYS A 36 0.50 -2.94 -0.05
C CYS A 36 -0.02 -3.32 1.34
N THR A 37 -0.41 -2.33 2.14
CA THR A 37 -0.89 -2.53 3.51
C THR A 37 -2.28 -3.14 3.55
N MET A 38 -3.17 -2.78 2.61
CA MET A 38 -4.49 -3.43 2.43
C MET A 38 -4.31 -4.95 2.26
N HIS A 39 -3.51 -5.38 1.28
CA HIS A 39 -3.25 -6.79 1.03
C HIS A 39 -2.53 -7.48 2.21
N PHE A 40 -1.57 -6.79 2.83
CA PHE A 40 -0.86 -7.32 4.00
C PHE A 40 -1.82 -7.61 5.17
N LEU A 41 -2.66 -6.64 5.53
CA LEU A 41 -3.67 -6.78 6.59
C LEU A 41 -4.70 -7.86 6.26
N LYS A 42 -5.09 -8.01 4.99
CA LYS A 42 -6.01 -9.08 4.57
C LYS A 42 -5.42 -10.48 4.75
N ALA A 43 -4.09 -10.62 4.72
CA ALA A 43 -3.42 -11.92 4.68
C ALA A 43 -2.86 -12.39 6.03
N ILE A 44 -2.40 -11.50 6.90
CA ILE A 44 -1.75 -11.90 8.15
C ILE A 44 -2.76 -12.40 9.20
N PRO A 45 -2.42 -13.40 10.03
CA PRO A 45 -3.34 -13.97 11.00
C PRO A 45 -3.57 -13.07 12.23
N ASN A 46 -2.66 -12.13 12.49
CA ASN A 46 -2.69 -11.19 13.62
C ASN A 46 -2.92 -9.74 13.15
N ALA A 47 -3.76 -9.56 12.12
CA ALA A 47 -4.10 -8.22 11.64
C ALA A 47 -4.67 -7.35 12.77
N GLY A 48 -4.27 -6.08 12.77
CA GLY A 48 -4.83 -5.06 13.64
C GLY A 48 -6.29 -4.74 13.31
N LYS A 49 -6.83 -3.75 14.01
CA LYS A 49 -8.27 -3.41 13.95
C LYS A 49 -8.68 -2.74 12.64
N TYR A 50 -7.76 -2.05 11.97
CA TYR A 50 -8.04 -1.20 10.82
C TYR A 50 -6.76 -0.91 10.02
N LEU A 51 -6.94 -0.40 8.81
CA LEU A 51 -5.92 0.22 7.98
C LEU A 51 -5.75 1.69 8.39
N GLU A 52 -4.51 2.16 8.56
CA GLU A 52 -4.26 3.60 8.56
C GLU A 52 -4.55 4.16 7.16
N PHE A 53 -5.38 5.19 7.09
CA PHE A 53 -5.79 5.81 5.83
C PHE A 53 -5.67 7.32 5.95
N SER A 54 -4.79 7.91 5.15
CA SER A 54 -4.61 9.37 5.13
C SER A 54 -5.80 10.05 4.48
N ILE A 55 -6.27 11.15 5.09
CA ILE A 55 -7.38 11.98 4.60
C ILE A 55 -6.90 13.35 4.09
N GLU A 56 -5.58 13.56 4.04
CA GLU A 56 -4.99 14.85 3.66
C GLU A 56 -5.11 15.09 2.15
N GLY A 57 -5.34 16.36 1.79
CA GLY A 57 -5.57 16.81 0.43
C GLY A 57 -4.29 17.07 -0.37
N ASP A 58 -4.47 17.75 -1.50
CA ASP A 58 -3.40 18.20 -2.39
C ASP A 58 -2.56 19.34 -1.81
N ASP A 59 -3.10 20.08 -0.84
CA ASP A 59 -2.39 21.09 -0.06
C ASP A 59 -1.26 20.50 0.80
N TYR A 60 -1.41 19.26 1.25
CA TYR A 60 -0.39 18.53 2.02
C TYR A 60 0.39 17.53 1.16
N TYR A 61 -0.30 16.75 0.32
CA TYR A 61 0.29 15.75 -0.57
C TYR A 61 -0.02 16.04 -2.04
N PRO A 62 0.55 17.11 -2.63
CA PRO A 62 0.33 17.43 -4.04
C PRO A 62 0.89 16.35 -4.98
N TRP A 63 1.93 15.63 -4.54
CA TRP A 63 2.62 14.62 -5.35
C TRP A 63 1.85 13.29 -5.46
N GLN A 64 0.85 13.03 -4.62
CA GLN A 64 0.10 11.77 -4.64
C GLN A 64 -1.06 11.77 -5.66
N GLN A 65 -1.32 12.92 -6.26
CA GLN A 65 -2.41 13.10 -7.22
C GLN A 65 -2.11 12.34 -8.52
N ASN A 66 -3.13 11.65 -9.06
CA ASN A 66 -3.08 10.96 -10.35
C ASN A 66 -1.94 9.94 -10.50
N LEU A 67 -1.50 9.29 -9.40
CA LEU A 67 -0.49 8.23 -9.45
C LEU A 67 -0.97 6.96 -10.16
N PHE A 68 -2.27 6.67 -10.09
CA PHE A 68 -2.91 5.48 -10.66
C PHE A 68 -4.02 5.88 -11.63
N LEU A 69 -4.35 5.00 -12.59
CA LEU A 69 -5.45 5.25 -13.54
C LEU A 69 -6.83 5.15 -12.88
N ASP A 70 -6.98 4.23 -11.93
CA ASP A 70 -8.20 4.03 -11.15
C ASP A 70 -8.03 4.59 -9.73
N ASP A 71 -9.13 4.63 -8.96
CA ASP A 71 -9.11 4.97 -7.53
C ASP A 71 -9.14 3.69 -6.66
N PRO A 72 -7.98 3.11 -6.29
CA PRO A 72 -7.93 1.94 -5.40
C PRO A 72 -8.28 2.29 -3.95
N PHE A 73 -8.47 3.59 -3.64
CA PHE A 73 -8.66 4.10 -2.30
C PHE A 73 -10.11 4.51 -2.03
N SER A 74 -11.03 4.23 -2.96
CA SER A 74 -12.44 4.51 -2.79
C SER A 74 -12.97 3.88 -1.50
N VAL A 75 -13.43 4.73 -0.57
CA VAL A 75 -13.99 4.33 0.72
C VAL A 75 -15.50 4.25 0.63
N LYS A 76 -16.09 3.14 1.07
CA LYS A 76 -17.53 2.96 1.23
C LYS A 76 -17.82 2.50 2.65
N GLU A 77 -18.67 3.26 3.36
CA GLU A 77 -19.08 2.96 4.74
C GLU A 77 -17.91 2.77 5.72
N GLY A 78 -16.77 3.41 5.46
CA GLY A 78 -15.56 3.32 6.29
C GLY A 78 -14.57 2.23 5.85
N ASP A 79 -14.89 1.46 4.82
CA ASP A 79 -14.06 0.37 4.31
C ASP A 79 -13.48 0.65 2.92
N VAL A 80 -12.24 0.21 2.72
CA VAL A 80 -11.62 0.08 1.40
C VAL A 80 -11.78 -1.35 0.90
N THR A 81 -11.81 -1.53 -0.43
CA THR A 81 -12.00 -2.85 -1.06
C THR A 81 -10.73 -3.30 -1.78
N ILE A 82 -10.33 -4.55 -1.54
CA ILE A 82 -9.33 -5.24 -2.37
C ILE A 82 -10.09 -6.02 -3.44
N THR A 83 -9.83 -5.72 -4.71
CA THR A 83 -10.45 -6.41 -5.85
C THR A 83 -9.79 -7.78 -6.10
N ASP A 84 -10.38 -8.58 -7.00
CA ASP A 84 -9.83 -9.85 -7.46
C ASP A 84 -8.84 -9.70 -8.63
N THR A 85 -8.52 -8.47 -9.03
CA THR A 85 -7.54 -8.18 -10.07
C THR A 85 -6.16 -8.76 -9.69
N PRO A 86 -5.43 -9.41 -10.62
CA PRO A 86 -4.12 -9.99 -10.33
C PRO A 86 -3.09 -8.98 -9.79
N GLY A 87 -2.18 -9.47 -8.95
CA GLY A 87 -1.08 -8.67 -8.40
C GLY A 87 -1.56 -7.65 -7.38
N TRP A 88 -1.14 -6.39 -7.53
CA TRP A 88 -1.57 -5.28 -6.68
C TRP A 88 -2.92 -4.69 -7.10
N GLY A 89 -3.48 -5.11 -8.23
CA GLY A 89 -4.77 -4.62 -8.71
C GLY A 89 -4.79 -3.14 -9.10
N VAL A 90 -3.63 -2.52 -9.35
CA VAL A 90 -3.51 -1.12 -9.76
C VAL A 90 -2.64 -0.96 -11.00
N ILE A 91 -2.92 0.07 -11.79
CA ILE A 91 -2.14 0.48 -12.95
C ILE A 91 -1.59 1.88 -12.68
N ILE A 92 -0.27 2.05 -12.74
CA ILE A 92 0.36 3.37 -12.62
C ILE A 92 -0.05 4.22 -13.82
N ASN A 93 -0.43 5.48 -13.57
CA ASN A 93 -0.81 6.41 -14.63
C ASN A 93 0.35 6.60 -15.62
N PRO A 94 0.17 6.31 -16.92
CA PRO A 94 1.19 6.54 -17.95
C PRO A 94 1.66 8.00 -18.03
N GLU A 95 0.78 8.98 -17.84
CA GLU A 95 1.16 10.41 -17.85
C GLU A 95 2.13 10.73 -16.71
N TRP A 96 1.95 10.12 -15.54
CA TRP A 96 2.90 10.25 -14.44
C TRP A 96 4.27 9.66 -14.81
N LEU A 97 4.27 8.48 -15.46
CA LEU A 97 5.50 7.81 -15.91
C LEU A 97 6.27 8.60 -16.98
N GLU A 98 5.58 9.32 -17.87
CA GLU A 98 6.23 10.17 -18.89
C GLU A 98 7.12 11.26 -18.29
N SER A 99 6.81 11.70 -17.06
CA SER A 99 7.60 12.71 -16.34
C SER A 99 8.67 12.11 -15.40
N ALA A 100 8.70 10.79 -15.24
CA ALA A 100 9.56 10.12 -14.28
C ALA A 100 11.01 9.97 -14.79
N GLU A 101 11.97 9.96 -13.86
CA GLU A 101 13.36 9.65 -14.20
C GLU A 101 13.51 8.14 -14.49
N TYR A 102 13.79 7.80 -15.75
CA TYR A 102 13.99 6.41 -16.16
C TYR A 102 15.42 5.94 -15.91
N LYS A 103 15.56 4.78 -15.25
CA LYS A 103 16.83 4.05 -15.06
C LYS A 103 16.61 2.57 -15.30
N ILE A 104 17.56 1.92 -15.95
CA ILE A 104 17.51 0.48 -16.24
C ILE A 104 18.83 -0.21 -15.88
N SER A 105 18.73 -1.45 -15.41
CA SER A 105 19.85 -2.34 -15.12
C SER A 105 19.46 -3.75 -15.57
N GLU A 106 20.24 -4.34 -16.48
CA GLU A 106 19.96 -5.64 -17.08
C GLU A 106 21.15 -6.58 -16.92
N ILE A 107 20.88 -7.84 -16.60
CA ILE A 107 21.86 -8.92 -16.67
C ILE A 107 21.71 -9.55 -18.05
N LYS A 108 22.82 -9.74 -18.77
CA LYS A 108 22.85 -10.43 -20.07
C LYS A 108 22.57 -11.92 -19.94
#